data_AF-A0A517Y4S1-F1
#
_entry.id   AF-A0A517Y4S1-F1
#
_cell.length_a   1.000
_cell.length_b   1.000
_cell.length_c   1.000
_cell.angle_alpha   90.00
_cell.angle_beta   90.00
_cell.angle_gamma   90.00
#
_symmetry.space_group_name_H-M   'P 1'
#
loop_
_entity.id
_entity.type
_entity.pdbx_description
1 polymer ?
#
loop_
_entity_poly.entity_id
_entity_poly.type
_entity_poly.pdbx_seq_one_letter_code
_entity_poly.pdbx_strand_id
1 'polypeptide(L)'
;MRQARKHPSGRGFQRLAMEKLEDRSLMAGNVTAVVTNGVLVVTGDTADNGITIDYNQTTDAYSVIGTTPTGSTATTINGLDTSVPANAQIFNNVTKGIRVIANNGNDLLVFGAATSTSFVVDGFVDIQMGNGNDTVTIGRNGNAAGGAAPIANEFEVGTTMAIKLGSGNDTLDITNASIARDLTIHADVNNPLNTATDGNDTVRFPTTFTPSGGELTAFPVTVGKKTTVLLGGGADTFNGANLRARGGMFVQDLGANLNFDLVDTVVGGELKLQKTGGSANDILIDNVQAGTLRISTGNAVDTIAVRDSIFERMYIESGGGVDRITIGNTRVRKLGLIDGGREKARLIQEGGNTLRGVVKIKTFTN
;
A
#
# COMPACT_ATOMS: atom_id res chain seq x y z
N MET A 1 50.91 -2.77 -84.63
CA MET A 1 49.96 -3.59 -83.85
C MET A 1 49.96 -3.10 -82.42
N ARG A 2 48.80 -2.66 -81.91
CA ARG A 2 48.60 -2.02 -80.60
C ARG A 2 48.55 -3.07 -79.48
N GLN A 3 49.41 -2.94 -78.47
CA GLN A 3 49.29 -3.68 -77.21
C GLN A 3 48.29 -2.97 -76.28
N ALA A 4 47.20 -3.66 -75.94
CA ALA A 4 46.17 -3.18 -75.02
C ALA A 4 46.57 -3.50 -73.57
N ARG A 5 46.74 -2.46 -72.75
CA ARG A 5 46.92 -2.57 -71.29
C ARG A 5 45.57 -2.88 -70.64
N LYS A 6 45.50 -4.02 -69.95
CA LYS A 6 44.34 -4.48 -69.18
C LYS A 6 44.53 -4.07 -67.71
N HIS A 7 43.80 -3.06 -67.26
CA HIS A 7 43.75 -2.68 -65.83
C HIS A 7 42.65 -3.49 -65.13
N PRO A 8 42.97 -4.26 -64.06
CA PRO A 8 41.96 -4.86 -63.20
C PRO A 8 41.65 -3.91 -62.05
N SER A 9 40.56 -3.15 -62.14
CA SER A 9 40.00 -2.40 -61.01
C SER A 9 39.07 -3.30 -60.20
N GLY A 10 39.66 -4.18 -59.38
CA GLY A 10 38.92 -4.96 -58.39
C GLY A 10 38.61 -4.08 -57.18
N ARG A 11 37.45 -3.39 -57.19
CA ARG A 11 36.88 -2.80 -55.97
C ARG A 11 36.42 -3.94 -55.07
N GLY A 12 37.29 -4.35 -54.15
CA GLY A 12 36.92 -5.24 -53.06
C GLY A 12 35.88 -4.56 -52.17
N PHE A 13 34.74 -5.19 -51.99
CA PHE A 13 33.73 -4.76 -51.02
C PHE A 13 34.32 -4.93 -49.62
N GLN A 14 34.68 -3.82 -48.98
CA GLN A 14 35.14 -3.80 -47.59
C GLN A 14 33.93 -4.13 -46.72
N ARG A 15 33.89 -5.34 -46.17
CA ARG A 15 32.84 -5.77 -45.24
C ARG A 15 33.01 -4.96 -43.96
N LEU A 16 32.08 -4.07 -43.69
CA LEU A 16 31.93 -3.43 -42.38
C LEU A 16 31.52 -4.54 -41.40
N ALA A 17 32.48 -5.04 -40.63
CA ALA A 17 32.18 -5.88 -39.48
C ALA A 17 31.74 -4.93 -38.36
N MET A 18 30.48 -5.02 -37.96
CA MET A 18 30.05 -4.37 -36.73
C MET A 18 30.64 -5.17 -35.58
N GLU A 19 31.46 -4.51 -34.77
CA GLU A 19 31.99 -5.07 -33.53
C GLU A 19 30.80 -5.48 -32.65
N LYS A 20 30.85 -6.69 -32.09
CA LYS A 20 29.81 -7.18 -31.19
C LYS A 20 29.81 -6.26 -29.97
N LEU A 21 28.69 -5.58 -29.71
CA LEU A 21 28.53 -4.80 -28.48
C LEU A 21 28.83 -5.74 -27.30
N GLU A 22 29.80 -5.37 -26.47
CA GLU A 22 30.10 -6.09 -25.25
C GLU A 22 28.86 -6.11 -24.36
N ASP A 23 28.56 -7.27 -23.77
CA ASP A 23 27.47 -7.39 -22.81
C ASP A 23 27.77 -6.47 -21.63
N ARG A 24 26.99 -5.40 -21.52
CA ARG A 24 26.98 -4.58 -20.32
C ARG A 24 26.29 -5.40 -19.24
N SER A 25 27.09 -6.13 -18.46
CA SER A 25 26.66 -6.61 -17.15
C SER A 25 26.36 -5.37 -16.31
N LEU A 26 25.09 -5.00 -16.22
CA LEU A 26 24.66 -4.02 -15.23
C LEU A 26 25.02 -4.60 -13.86
N MET A 27 25.62 -3.77 -13.00
CA MET A 27 25.87 -4.18 -11.62
C MET A 27 24.49 -4.37 -10.97
N ALA A 28 24.16 -5.61 -10.61
CA ALA A 28 22.97 -5.89 -9.83
C ALA A 28 23.02 -5.13 -8.50
N GLY A 29 21.87 -4.64 -8.03
CA GLY A 29 21.76 -3.83 -6.83
C GLY A 29 22.15 -2.36 -7.04
N ASN A 30 21.95 -1.81 -8.25
CA ASN A 30 22.15 -0.38 -8.50
C ASN A 30 20.85 0.33 -8.89
N VAL A 31 20.43 1.26 -8.03
CA VAL A 31 19.26 2.11 -8.24
C VAL A 31 19.70 3.44 -8.86
N THR A 32 18.96 3.89 -9.87
CA THR A 32 19.12 5.24 -10.44
C THR A 32 18.18 6.21 -9.74
N ALA A 33 18.69 7.38 -9.34
CA ALA A 33 17.87 8.45 -8.76
C ALA A 33 18.19 9.78 -9.44
N VAL A 34 17.14 10.48 -9.92
CA VAL A 34 17.28 11.74 -10.65
C VAL A 34 16.07 12.65 -10.44
N VAL A 35 16.30 13.97 -10.41
CA VAL A 35 15.19 14.94 -10.46
C VAL A 35 14.94 15.32 -11.91
N THR A 36 13.74 15.04 -12.41
CA THR A 36 13.31 15.41 -13.77
C THR A 36 11.99 16.15 -13.71
N ASN A 37 11.93 17.36 -14.27
CA ASN A 37 10.73 18.20 -14.31
C ASN A 37 10.10 18.48 -12.94
N GLY A 38 10.91 18.52 -11.87
CA GLY A 38 10.46 18.73 -10.49
C GLY A 38 9.99 17.46 -9.77
N VAL A 39 10.15 16.28 -10.38
CA VAL A 39 9.82 14.98 -9.76
C VAL A 39 11.13 14.25 -9.46
N LEU A 40 11.30 13.78 -8.22
CA LEU A 40 12.35 12.82 -7.88
C LEU A 40 11.92 11.45 -8.39
N VAL A 41 12.63 10.92 -9.38
CA VAL A 41 12.40 9.60 -9.96
C VAL A 41 13.50 8.67 -9.46
N VAL A 42 13.10 7.62 -8.75
CA VAL A 42 13.96 6.54 -8.28
C VAL A 42 13.57 5.27 -9.04
N THR A 43 14.54 4.63 -9.68
CA THR A 43 14.32 3.44 -10.53
C THR A 43 15.32 2.35 -10.13
N GLY A 44 14.79 1.26 -9.61
CA GLY A 44 15.54 0.04 -9.27
C GLY A 44 15.91 -0.79 -10.49
N ASP A 45 16.50 -1.94 -10.24
CA ASP A 45 16.86 -2.94 -11.25
C ASP A 45 16.02 -4.21 -11.08
N THR A 46 16.52 -5.38 -11.46
CA THR A 46 15.78 -6.65 -11.30
C THR A 46 16.25 -7.47 -10.11
N ALA A 47 17.12 -6.91 -9.28
CA ALA A 47 17.61 -7.53 -8.05
C ALA A 47 16.95 -6.86 -6.85
N ASP A 48 16.99 -7.54 -5.70
CA ASP A 48 16.49 -7.00 -4.43
C ASP A 48 17.18 -5.65 -4.13
N ASN A 49 16.39 -4.58 -4.02
CA ASN A 49 16.85 -3.22 -3.75
C ASN A 49 16.36 -2.73 -2.39
N GLY A 50 17.25 -2.08 -1.64
CA GLY A 50 16.95 -1.44 -0.36
C GLY A 50 17.10 0.06 -0.52
N ILE A 51 16.03 0.81 -0.29
CA ILE A 51 15.96 2.25 -0.55
C ILE A 51 15.34 2.94 0.66
N THR A 52 16.07 3.91 1.22
CA THR A 52 15.52 4.88 2.16
C THR A 52 15.52 6.26 1.49
N ILE A 53 14.37 6.91 1.45
CA ILE A 53 14.25 8.31 1.03
C ILE A 53 14.03 9.14 2.29
N ASP A 54 14.89 10.12 2.54
CA ASP A 54 14.77 11.03 3.68
C ASP A 54 14.62 12.48 3.22
N TYR A 55 13.99 13.30 4.06
CA TYR A 55 13.72 14.72 3.78
C TYR A 55 14.35 15.61 4.84
N ASN A 56 15.19 16.54 4.41
CA ASN A 56 15.80 17.55 5.27
C ASN A 56 15.05 18.87 5.14
N GLN A 57 14.22 19.17 6.14
CA GLN A 57 13.44 20.41 6.23
C GLN A 57 14.28 21.69 6.23
N THR A 58 15.52 21.63 6.75
CA THR A 58 16.36 22.83 6.82
C THR A 58 16.86 23.25 5.45
N THR A 59 17.17 22.27 4.60
CA THR A 59 17.69 22.51 3.26
C THR A 59 16.64 22.36 2.16
N ASP A 60 15.41 21.96 2.51
CA ASP A 60 14.35 21.60 1.56
C ASP A 60 14.87 20.65 0.46
N ALA A 61 15.53 19.58 0.90
CA ALA A 61 16.20 18.64 0.02
C ALA A 61 15.91 17.20 0.44
N TYR A 62 15.88 16.32 -0.56
CA TYR A 62 15.68 14.89 -0.36
C TYR A 62 17.03 14.18 -0.46
N SER A 63 17.23 13.14 0.33
CA SER A 63 18.34 12.22 0.16
C SER A 63 17.81 10.83 -0.18
N VAL A 64 18.50 10.14 -1.09
CA VAL A 64 18.22 8.74 -1.41
C VAL A 64 19.42 7.92 -0.97
N ILE A 65 19.16 6.96 -0.10
CA ILE A 65 20.15 6.12 0.55
C ILE A 65 19.86 4.67 0.18
N GLY A 66 20.83 4.02 -0.42
CA GLY A 66 20.83 2.58 -0.60
C GLY A 66 21.05 1.87 0.73
N THR A 67 20.19 0.92 1.03
CA THR A 67 20.24 0.07 2.23
C THR A 67 20.42 -1.39 1.80
N THR A 68 20.49 -2.30 2.77
CA THR A 68 20.65 -3.74 2.52
C THR A 68 19.32 -4.45 2.77
N PRO A 69 18.62 -4.93 1.71
CA PRO A 69 17.49 -5.85 1.89
C PRO A 69 17.91 -7.10 2.64
N THR A 70 16.96 -7.75 3.31
CA THR A 70 17.23 -8.98 4.05
C THR A 70 17.81 -10.05 3.13
N GLY A 71 19.05 -10.48 3.40
CA GLY A 71 19.71 -11.54 2.63
C GLY A 71 20.36 -11.10 1.31
N SER A 72 20.38 -9.80 1.00
CA SER A 72 21.00 -9.23 -0.20
C SER A 72 22.26 -8.41 0.13
N THR A 73 22.91 -7.85 -0.89
CA THR A 73 23.98 -6.85 -0.75
C THR A 73 23.41 -5.45 -0.62
N ALA A 74 24.20 -4.52 -0.06
CA ALA A 74 23.81 -3.11 -0.01
C ALA A 74 23.56 -2.56 -1.41
N THR A 75 22.42 -1.88 -1.57
CA THR A 75 22.07 -1.20 -2.80
C THR A 75 22.95 0.03 -2.98
N THR A 76 23.41 0.27 -4.20
CA THR A 76 24.11 1.49 -4.59
C THR A 76 23.13 2.47 -5.24
N ILE A 77 23.35 3.77 -5.04
CA ILE A 77 22.55 4.83 -5.67
C ILE A 77 23.43 5.56 -6.67
N ASN A 78 23.04 5.55 -7.95
CA ASN A 78 23.83 6.14 -9.04
C ASN A 78 25.29 5.61 -9.08
N GLY A 79 25.48 4.33 -8.76
CA GLY A 79 26.78 3.65 -8.74
C GLY A 79 27.62 3.92 -7.49
N LEU A 80 27.08 4.62 -6.49
CA LEU A 80 27.78 5.00 -5.27
C LEU A 80 27.24 4.26 -4.05
N ASP A 81 28.13 3.80 -3.18
CA ASP A 81 27.80 3.24 -1.87
C ASP A 81 27.46 4.38 -0.90
N THR A 82 26.17 4.61 -0.67
CA THR A 82 25.65 5.67 0.19
C THR A 82 25.75 5.36 1.69
N SER A 83 26.22 4.17 2.09
CA SER A 83 26.56 3.90 3.49
C SER A 83 27.76 4.74 3.94
N VAL A 84 28.57 5.20 3.00
CA VAL A 84 29.65 6.17 3.21
C VAL A 84 29.07 7.59 3.14
N PRO A 85 29.15 8.41 4.21
CA PRO A 85 28.54 9.75 4.22
C PRO A 85 29.00 10.68 3.10
N ALA A 86 30.25 10.53 2.62
CA ALA A 86 30.78 11.32 1.51
C ALA A 86 30.09 11.05 0.16
N ASN A 87 29.38 9.93 0.04
CA ASN A 87 28.67 9.51 -1.16
C ASN A 87 27.16 9.83 -1.11
N ALA A 88 26.70 10.55 -0.07
CA ALA A 88 25.29 10.90 0.09
C ALA A 88 24.73 11.57 -1.18
N GLN A 89 23.65 11.02 -1.70
CA GLN A 89 22.98 11.54 -2.89
C GLN A 89 21.86 12.50 -2.46
N ILE A 90 22.07 13.80 -2.69
CA ILE A 90 21.12 14.86 -2.31
C ILE A 90 20.46 15.44 -3.56
N PHE A 91 19.13 15.57 -3.51
CA PHE A 91 18.27 15.97 -4.60
C PHE A 91 17.49 17.22 -4.20
N ASN A 92 17.74 18.32 -4.92
CA ASN A 92 17.07 19.61 -4.77
C ASN A 92 16.01 19.80 -5.87
N ASN A 93 15.14 20.80 -5.72
CA ASN A 93 14.11 21.18 -6.71
C ASN A 93 13.05 20.08 -6.95
N VAL A 94 12.71 19.29 -5.94
CA VAL A 94 11.63 18.28 -5.99
C VAL A 94 10.31 18.94 -5.61
N THR A 95 9.70 19.63 -6.57
CA THR A 95 8.51 20.50 -6.34
C THR A 95 7.18 19.87 -6.75
N LYS A 96 7.19 18.72 -7.42
CA LYS A 96 5.98 18.10 -7.99
C LYS A 96 5.67 16.71 -7.46
N GLY A 97 6.61 16.05 -6.80
CA GLY A 97 6.38 14.74 -6.21
C GLY A 97 7.56 13.80 -6.27
N ILE A 98 7.32 12.58 -5.82
CA ILE A 98 8.27 11.48 -5.81
C ILE A 98 7.64 10.31 -6.57
N ARG A 99 8.43 9.69 -7.44
CA ARG A 99 8.10 8.43 -8.11
C ARG A 99 9.17 7.40 -7.82
N VAL A 100 8.76 6.23 -7.32
CA VAL A 100 9.63 5.08 -7.11
C VAL A 100 9.14 3.93 -7.98
N ILE A 101 10.05 3.33 -8.76
CA ILE A 101 9.81 2.15 -9.59
C ILE A 101 10.89 1.13 -9.25
N ALA A 102 10.60 0.14 -8.40
CA ALA A 102 11.62 -0.82 -7.97
C ALA A 102 11.85 -1.93 -9.03
N ASN A 103 10.80 -2.32 -9.75
CA ASN A 103 10.72 -3.28 -10.86
C ASN A 103 10.57 -4.75 -10.45
N ASN A 104 11.66 -5.49 -10.18
CA ASN A 104 11.54 -6.88 -9.73
C ASN A 104 12.57 -7.11 -8.63
N GLY A 105 12.30 -8.09 -7.77
CA GLY A 105 13.13 -8.39 -6.62
C GLY A 105 12.30 -8.30 -5.35
N ASN A 106 12.86 -8.72 -4.22
CA ASN A 106 12.24 -8.49 -2.92
C ASN A 106 12.74 -7.13 -2.39
N ASP A 107 12.00 -6.08 -2.68
CA ASP A 107 12.43 -4.72 -2.46
C ASP A 107 12.02 -4.17 -1.10
N LEU A 108 12.86 -3.32 -0.53
CA LEU A 108 12.58 -2.59 0.70
C LEU A 108 12.59 -1.09 0.42
N LEU A 109 11.45 -0.43 0.64
CA LEU A 109 11.31 1.02 0.51
C LEU A 109 10.87 1.66 1.83
N VAL A 110 11.65 2.62 2.32
CA VAL A 110 11.35 3.37 3.55
C VAL A 110 11.34 4.86 3.28
N PHE A 111 10.27 5.53 3.70
CA PHE A 111 10.20 7.00 3.72
C PHE A 111 10.45 7.54 5.13
N GLY A 112 11.52 8.33 5.25
CA GLY A 112 11.97 8.98 6.48
C GLY A 112 13.08 8.21 7.19
N ALA A 113 14.15 8.91 7.58
CA ALA A 113 15.21 8.32 8.37
C ALA A 113 14.82 8.11 9.85
N ALA A 114 15.67 7.36 10.57
CA ALA A 114 15.50 7.08 12.00
C ALA A 114 15.39 8.35 12.86
N THR A 115 16.02 9.44 12.43
CA THR A 115 16.11 10.71 13.14
C THR A 115 15.12 11.76 12.67
N SER A 116 14.39 11.51 11.58
CA SER A 116 13.52 12.49 10.95
C SER A 116 12.17 12.56 11.65
N THR A 117 11.75 13.78 12.01
CA THR A 117 10.48 14.07 12.68
C THR A 117 9.35 14.41 11.69
N SER A 118 9.68 14.77 10.46
CA SER A 118 8.67 14.97 9.42
C SER A 118 9.28 14.81 8.03
N PHE A 119 8.46 14.34 7.11
CA PHE A 119 8.74 14.13 5.71
C PHE A 119 7.62 14.77 4.90
N VAL A 120 7.93 15.78 4.10
CA VAL A 120 6.93 16.56 3.35
C VAL A 120 7.14 16.33 1.87
N VAL A 121 6.06 16.11 1.12
CA VAL A 121 6.03 16.07 -0.34
C VAL A 121 4.91 16.99 -0.83
N ASP A 122 5.26 18.17 -1.37
CA ASP A 122 4.27 19.15 -1.86
C ASP A 122 3.33 18.58 -2.93
N GLY A 123 3.84 17.62 -3.71
CA GLY A 123 3.17 17.04 -4.86
C GLY A 123 2.53 15.68 -4.60
N PHE A 124 2.77 14.74 -5.51
CA PHE A 124 2.25 13.36 -5.41
C PHE A 124 3.33 12.39 -4.95
N VAL A 125 2.90 11.22 -4.47
CA VAL A 125 3.76 10.05 -4.27
C VAL A 125 3.20 8.91 -5.12
N ASP A 126 4.05 8.30 -5.96
CA ASP A 126 3.72 7.21 -6.88
C ASP A 126 4.75 6.09 -6.71
N ILE A 127 4.35 4.99 -6.09
CA ILE A 127 5.22 3.86 -5.76
C ILE A 127 4.78 2.65 -6.60
N GLN A 128 5.73 1.99 -7.24
CA GLN A 128 5.53 0.76 -8.02
C GLN A 128 6.64 -0.21 -7.67
N MET A 129 6.36 -1.20 -6.82
CA MET A 129 7.39 -2.14 -6.36
C MET A 129 7.65 -3.21 -7.41
N GLY A 130 6.59 -3.82 -7.95
CA GLY A 130 6.66 -4.69 -9.11
C GLY A 130 6.57 -6.17 -8.71
N ASN A 131 7.40 -7.07 -9.23
CA ASN A 131 7.26 -8.49 -8.84
C ASN A 131 8.24 -8.84 -7.71
N GLY A 132 7.76 -9.54 -6.68
CA GLY A 132 8.57 -10.04 -5.57
C GLY A 132 7.82 -9.92 -4.25
N ASN A 133 8.49 -10.20 -3.13
CA ASN A 133 7.91 -9.97 -1.81
C ASN A 133 8.44 -8.64 -1.28
N ASP A 134 7.68 -7.59 -1.49
CA ASP A 134 8.12 -6.22 -1.24
C ASP A 134 7.70 -5.71 0.14
N THR A 135 8.47 -4.79 0.69
CA THR A 135 8.15 -4.11 1.95
C THR A 135 8.23 -2.61 1.78
N VAL A 136 7.12 -1.92 2.03
CA VAL A 136 7.02 -0.46 1.99
C VAL A 136 6.64 0.07 3.36
N THR A 137 7.44 1.00 3.89
CA THR A 137 7.14 1.71 5.15
C THR A 137 7.06 3.21 4.91
N ILE A 138 5.93 3.80 5.26
CA ILE A 138 5.65 5.24 5.11
C ILE A 138 5.33 5.84 6.47
N GLY A 139 6.15 6.81 6.89
CA GLY A 139 6.03 7.45 8.20
C GLY A 139 6.33 6.49 9.35
N ARG A 140 6.24 6.99 10.59
CA ARG A 140 6.60 6.23 11.81
C ARG A 140 5.75 6.65 13.00
N ASN A 141 5.24 5.67 13.77
CA ASN A 141 4.48 5.88 15.01
C ASN A 141 5.36 6.20 16.23
N GLY A 142 6.65 6.54 16.05
CA GLY A 142 7.55 6.89 17.14
C GLY A 142 8.91 6.20 17.04
N ASN A 143 9.56 6.08 18.19
CA ASN A 143 10.81 5.34 18.34
C ASN A 143 10.54 3.82 18.40
N ALA A 144 11.61 3.02 18.52
CA ALA A 144 11.46 1.60 18.82
C ALA A 144 10.59 1.40 20.08
N ALA A 145 9.83 0.30 20.15
CA ALA A 145 8.99 -0.03 21.30
C ALA A 145 9.79 0.07 22.62
N GLY A 146 9.25 0.80 23.60
CA GLY A 146 9.93 1.06 24.87
C GLY A 146 11.02 2.15 24.82
N GLY A 147 11.20 2.84 23.69
CA GLY A 147 12.10 3.99 23.58
C GLY A 147 11.62 5.21 24.38
N ALA A 148 12.52 6.19 24.55
CA ALA A 148 12.16 7.52 25.06
C ALA A 148 11.12 8.20 24.14
N ALA A 149 10.39 9.18 24.70
CA ALA A 149 9.23 9.87 24.11
C ALA A 149 9.29 10.05 22.57
N PRO A 150 8.16 9.90 21.87
CA PRO A 150 8.20 9.56 20.45
C PRO A 150 8.82 10.68 19.61
N ILE A 151 9.81 10.32 18.81
CA ILE A 151 10.12 11.01 17.55
C ILE A 151 9.25 10.31 16.51
N ALA A 152 8.05 10.85 16.27
CA ALA A 152 7.19 10.39 15.18
C ALA A 152 7.63 11.11 13.89
N ASN A 153 7.59 10.40 12.77
CA ASN A 153 7.80 11.01 11.47
C ASN A 153 6.43 11.31 10.86
N GLU A 154 6.02 12.57 10.84
CA GLU A 154 4.82 13.00 10.13
C GLU A 154 5.08 13.00 8.62
N PHE A 155 4.33 12.18 7.89
CA PHE A 155 4.46 12.05 6.44
C PHE A 155 3.35 12.84 5.73
N GLU A 156 3.68 13.97 5.11
CA GLU A 156 2.73 14.83 4.42
C GLU A 156 2.82 14.68 2.90
N VAL A 157 1.67 14.51 2.24
CA VAL A 157 1.54 14.56 0.78
C VAL A 157 0.50 15.60 0.39
N GLY A 158 0.96 16.66 -0.29
CA GLY A 158 0.13 17.81 -0.68
C GLY A 158 -0.95 17.47 -1.72
N THR A 159 -0.86 16.32 -2.39
CA THR A 159 -1.89 15.85 -3.33
C THR A 159 -2.33 14.40 -3.10
N THR A 160 -1.99 13.49 -4.01
CA THR A 160 -2.42 12.09 -4.02
C THR A 160 -1.25 11.16 -3.75
N MET A 161 -1.54 10.04 -3.10
CA MET A 161 -0.61 8.93 -2.93
C MET A 161 -1.17 7.70 -3.65
N ALA A 162 -0.36 7.13 -4.54
CA ALA A 162 -0.64 5.89 -5.23
C ALA A 162 0.48 4.89 -4.94
N ILE A 163 0.10 3.68 -4.55
CA ILE A 163 1.02 2.60 -4.23
C ILE A 163 0.54 1.37 -4.99
N LYS A 164 1.43 0.81 -5.79
CA LYS A 164 1.27 -0.50 -6.40
C LYS A 164 2.34 -1.39 -5.80
N LEU A 165 1.93 -2.38 -5.03
CA LEU A 165 2.85 -3.32 -4.43
C LEU A 165 3.31 -4.25 -5.54
N GLY A 166 2.50 -5.18 -6.01
CA GLY A 166 3.16 -6.12 -6.87
C GLY A 166 2.41 -7.30 -7.37
N SER A 167 3.20 -8.33 -7.63
CA SER A 167 2.75 -9.69 -7.42
C SER A 167 3.70 -10.29 -6.41
N GLY A 168 3.19 -11.04 -5.45
CA GLY A 168 3.99 -11.69 -4.42
C GLY A 168 3.34 -11.47 -3.07
N ASN A 169 4.09 -11.72 -1.99
CA ASN A 169 3.59 -11.48 -0.64
C ASN A 169 4.15 -10.15 -0.14
N ASP A 170 3.39 -9.07 -0.33
CA ASP A 170 3.85 -7.72 -0.05
C ASP A 170 3.40 -7.25 1.34
N THR A 171 4.17 -6.32 1.91
CA THR A 171 3.83 -5.66 3.17
C THR A 171 3.88 -4.14 2.99
N LEU A 172 2.80 -3.46 3.36
CA LEU A 172 2.69 -2.01 3.36
C LEU A 172 2.26 -1.50 4.73
N ASP A 173 3.10 -0.67 5.33
CA ASP A 173 2.79 0.06 6.55
C ASP A 173 2.71 1.57 6.28
N ILE A 174 1.57 2.19 6.59
CA ILE A 174 1.39 3.65 6.51
C ILE A 174 1.03 4.19 7.88
N THR A 175 1.82 5.13 8.38
CA THR A 175 1.71 5.64 9.74
C THR A 175 1.89 7.14 9.79
N ASN A 176 1.16 7.81 10.70
CA ASN A 176 1.31 9.25 10.96
C ASN A 176 1.31 10.10 9.67
N ALA A 177 0.42 9.77 8.74
CA ALA A 177 0.44 10.31 7.39
C ALA A 177 -0.76 11.23 7.13
N SER A 178 -0.52 12.33 6.44
CA SER A 178 -1.54 13.27 5.97
C SER A 178 -1.50 13.34 4.44
N ILE A 179 -2.51 12.77 3.79
CA ILE A 179 -2.66 12.77 2.33
C ILE A 179 -3.79 13.74 1.98
N ALA A 180 -3.47 14.86 1.35
CA ALA A 180 -4.42 15.95 1.14
C ALA A 180 -5.64 15.55 0.27
N ARG A 181 -5.47 14.59 -0.65
CA ARG A 181 -6.51 14.11 -1.56
C ARG A 181 -6.78 12.63 -1.39
N ASP A 182 -6.35 11.83 -2.36
CA ASP A 182 -6.74 10.44 -2.51
C ASP A 182 -5.56 9.52 -2.15
N LEU A 183 -5.86 8.45 -1.43
CA LEU A 183 -4.95 7.34 -1.16
C LEU A 183 -5.43 6.13 -1.96
N THR A 184 -4.58 5.60 -2.83
CA THR A 184 -4.85 4.42 -3.64
C THR A 184 -3.77 3.38 -3.42
N ILE A 185 -4.15 2.19 -2.98
CA ILE A 185 -3.27 1.04 -2.74
C ILE A 185 -3.77 -0.11 -3.60
N HIS A 186 -2.91 -0.63 -4.46
CA HIS A 186 -3.15 -1.80 -5.29
C HIS A 186 -2.08 -2.82 -4.94
N ALA A 187 -2.49 -3.98 -4.43
CA ALA A 187 -1.55 -5.05 -4.14
C ALA A 187 -1.22 -5.88 -5.41
N ASP A 188 -2.07 -5.86 -6.46
CA ASP A 188 -1.84 -6.50 -7.77
C ASP A 188 -1.37 -5.53 -8.89
N VAL A 189 -0.35 -5.92 -9.65
CA VAL A 189 0.30 -5.17 -10.75
C VAL A 189 -0.45 -5.11 -12.08
N ASN A 190 -1.28 -6.09 -12.46
CA ASN A 190 -1.54 -6.28 -13.90
C ASN A 190 -2.98 -6.49 -14.34
N ASN A 191 -3.90 -6.86 -13.45
CA ASN A 191 -5.31 -6.91 -13.82
C ASN A 191 -6.18 -6.97 -12.56
N PRO A 192 -7.05 -5.99 -12.28
CA PRO A 192 -7.99 -6.05 -11.16
C PRO A 192 -9.06 -7.16 -11.31
N LEU A 193 -8.86 -8.12 -12.22
CA LEU A 193 -9.70 -9.29 -12.46
C LEU A 193 -8.89 -10.60 -12.54
N ASN A 194 -7.55 -10.59 -12.41
CA ASN A 194 -6.74 -11.81 -12.51
C ASN A 194 -6.18 -12.23 -11.15
N THR A 195 -6.94 -13.06 -10.44
CA THR A 195 -6.65 -13.51 -9.08
C THR A 195 -5.61 -14.64 -8.97
N ALA A 196 -5.07 -15.13 -10.10
CA ALA A 196 -4.36 -16.42 -10.13
C ALA A 196 -2.85 -16.33 -9.84
N THR A 197 -2.27 -15.14 -9.85
CA THR A 197 -0.82 -14.96 -9.78
C THR A 197 -0.35 -14.07 -8.64
N ASP A 198 -1.29 -13.59 -7.82
CA ASP A 198 -0.99 -12.70 -6.72
C ASP A 198 -0.80 -13.48 -5.41
N GLY A 199 0.09 -12.99 -4.56
CA GLY A 199 0.42 -13.63 -3.28
C GLY A 199 -0.46 -13.12 -2.15
N ASN A 200 -0.02 -13.32 -0.91
CA ASN A 200 -0.73 -12.93 0.30
C ASN A 200 -0.20 -11.58 0.79
N ASP A 201 -1.03 -10.55 0.70
CA ASP A 201 -0.60 -9.18 1.00
C ASP A 201 -1.02 -8.72 2.39
N THR A 202 -0.22 -7.83 2.98
CA THR A 202 -0.50 -7.23 4.29
C THR A 202 -0.44 -5.72 4.20
N VAL A 203 -1.60 -5.06 4.34
CA VAL A 203 -1.72 -3.60 4.40
C VAL A 203 -2.12 -3.17 5.81
N ARG A 204 -1.27 -2.35 6.45
CA ARG A 204 -1.45 -1.93 7.84
C ARG A 204 -1.38 -0.42 7.99
N PHE A 205 -2.16 0.09 8.95
CA PHE A 205 -2.08 1.44 9.48
C PHE A 205 -1.73 1.35 10.97
N PRO A 206 -0.46 1.07 11.33
CA PRO A 206 -0.06 0.90 12.72
C PRO A 206 0.07 2.26 13.42
N THR A 207 -1.07 2.84 13.77
CA THR A 207 -1.18 4.23 14.23
C THR A 207 -1.07 4.40 15.73
N THR A 208 -0.53 3.45 16.48
CA THR A 208 -0.40 3.61 17.94
C THR A 208 0.98 3.23 18.42
N PHE A 209 1.46 3.92 19.44
CA PHE A 209 2.73 3.63 20.10
C PHE A 209 2.64 3.93 21.60
N THR A 210 3.20 3.03 22.39
CA THR A 210 3.30 3.19 23.84
C THR A 210 4.78 3.36 24.20
N PRO A 211 5.24 4.57 24.56
CA PRO A 211 6.60 4.77 25.06
C PRO A 211 6.79 4.04 26.40
N SER A 212 8.04 3.73 26.76
CA SER A 212 8.31 3.10 28.05
C SER A 212 7.85 4.00 29.20
N GLY A 213 6.92 3.49 30.02
CA GLY A 213 6.35 4.22 31.16
C GLY A 213 5.39 5.35 30.79
N GLY A 214 4.94 5.44 29.54
CA GLY A 214 3.96 6.42 29.09
C GLY A 214 2.64 5.81 28.64
N GLU A 215 1.70 6.69 28.30
CA GLU A 215 0.38 6.34 27.79
C GLU A 215 0.41 6.03 26.28
N LEU A 216 -0.54 5.21 25.84
CA LEU A 216 -0.76 4.93 24.41
C LEU A 216 -1.00 6.25 23.66
N THR A 217 -0.17 6.52 22.65
CA THR A 217 -0.30 7.69 21.77
C THR A 217 -0.75 7.25 20.39
N ALA A 218 -1.75 7.95 19.83
CA ALA A 218 -2.25 7.71 18.48
C ALA A 218 -1.60 8.65 17.45
N PHE A 219 -1.26 8.09 16.29
CA PHE A 219 -0.60 8.70 15.14
C PHE A 219 -1.44 8.44 13.89
N PRO A 220 -2.58 9.14 13.76
CA PRO A 220 -3.60 8.79 12.78
C PRO A 220 -3.08 8.93 11.34
N VAL A 221 -3.69 8.18 10.43
CA VAL A 221 -3.58 8.45 8.99
C VAL A 221 -4.81 9.23 8.56
N THR A 222 -4.61 10.39 7.92
CA THR A 222 -5.68 11.25 7.43
C THR A 222 -5.64 11.31 5.91
N VAL A 223 -6.78 11.04 5.27
CA VAL A 223 -6.97 11.13 3.82
C VAL A 223 -8.06 12.16 3.54
N GLY A 224 -7.70 13.23 2.83
CA GLY A 224 -8.56 14.39 2.63
C GLY A 224 -9.75 14.15 1.71
N LYS A 225 -9.73 13.07 0.93
CA LYS A 225 -10.83 12.61 0.07
C LYS A 225 -11.02 11.10 0.19
N LYS A 226 -10.74 10.33 -0.87
CA LYS A 226 -11.10 8.91 -0.96
C LYS A 226 -9.91 8.02 -0.62
N THR A 227 -10.17 6.94 0.11
CA THR A 227 -9.25 5.81 0.27
C THR A 227 -9.74 4.65 -0.58
N THR A 228 -8.87 4.09 -1.42
CA THR A 228 -9.14 2.88 -2.22
C THR A 228 -8.04 1.87 -1.95
N VAL A 229 -8.42 0.66 -1.58
CA VAL A 229 -7.51 -0.46 -1.33
C VAL A 229 -8.00 -1.65 -2.12
N LEU A 230 -7.19 -2.13 -3.05
CA LEU A 230 -7.45 -3.32 -3.84
C LEU A 230 -6.37 -4.34 -3.47
N LEU A 231 -6.75 -5.40 -2.78
CA LEU A 231 -5.80 -6.39 -2.24
C LEU A 231 -5.48 -7.52 -3.23
N GLY A 232 -6.18 -7.59 -4.37
CA GLY A 232 -5.80 -8.54 -5.41
C GLY A 232 -6.20 -9.98 -5.09
N GLY A 233 -5.30 -10.92 -5.36
CA GLY A 233 -5.48 -12.38 -5.18
C GLY A 233 -4.99 -12.86 -3.80
N GLY A 234 -4.74 -14.16 -3.64
CA GLY A 234 -4.18 -14.70 -2.38
C GLY A 234 -4.99 -14.48 -1.10
N ALA A 235 -4.36 -14.71 0.06
CA ALA A 235 -4.99 -14.58 1.38
C ALA A 235 -4.47 -13.33 2.08
N ASP A 236 -5.25 -12.26 2.02
CA ASP A 236 -4.80 -10.93 2.39
C ASP A 236 -5.18 -10.53 3.81
N THR A 237 -4.42 -9.60 4.35
CA THR A 237 -4.68 -8.95 5.63
C THR A 237 -4.75 -7.44 5.44
N PHE A 238 -5.85 -6.86 5.92
CA PHE A 238 -6.00 -5.41 6.06
C PHE A 238 -6.22 -5.07 7.53
N ASN A 239 -5.34 -4.25 8.10
CA ASN A 239 -5.51 -3.73 9.46
C ASN A 239 -5.46 -2.21 9.45
N GLY A 240 -6.62 -1.57 9.58
CA GLY A 240 -6.75 -0.12 9.70
C GLY A 240 -7.07 0.29 11.13
N ALA A 241 -6.17 1.02 11.79
CA ALA A 241 -6.44 1.66 13.07
C ALA A 241 -6.33 3.18 12.94
N ASN A 242 -7.14 3.94 13.71
CA ASN A 242 -7.14 5.41 13.77
C ASN A 242 -7.10 6.11 12.40
N LEU A 243 -7.78 5.55 11.40
CA LEU A 243 -7.86 6.11 10.06
C LEU A 243 -8.94 7.20 10.00
N ARG A 244 -8.66 8.29 9.29
CA ARG A 244 -9.61 9.38 9.03
C ARG A 244 -9.72 9.66 7.54
N ALA A 245 -10.70 9.06 6.88
CA ALA A 245 -11.02 9.35 5.48
C ALA A 245 -12.15 10.37 5.42
N ARG A 246 -11.90 11.60 4.94
CA ARG A 246 -12.95 12.64 4.86
C ARG A 246 -14.03 12.29 3.82
N GLY A 247 -13.67 11.54 2.78
CA GLY A 247 -14.58 11.02 1.77
C GLY A 247 -15.02 9.59 2.06
N GLY A 248 -15.10 8.77 1.01
CA GLY A 248 -15.40 7.35 1.13
C GLY A 248 -14.15 6.48 1.27
N MET A 249 -14.33 5.28 1.79
CA MET A 249 -13.32 4.23 1.84
C MET A 249 -13.87 3.01 1.09
N PHE A 250 -13.10 2.51 0.13
CA PHE A 250 -13.42 1.30 -0.62
C PHE A 250 -12.29 0.29 -0.45
N VAL A 251 -12.62 -0.89 0.03
CA VAL A 251 -11.70 -2.02 0.14
C VAL A 251 -12.28 -3.18 -0.66
N GLN A 252 -11.47 -3.73 -1.55
CA GLN A 252 -11.84 -4.87 -2.36
C GLN A 252 -10.76 -5.94 -2.32
N ASP A 253 -11.21 -7.17 -2.17
CA ASP A 253 -10.40 -8.36 -2.22
C ASP A 253 -11.03 -9.35 -3.20
N LEU A 254 -10.20 -9.91 -4.08
CA LEU A 254 -10.62 -10.85 -5.12
C LEU A 254 -10.09 -12.27 -4.86
N GLY A 255 -9.17 -12.43 -3.89
CA GLY A 255 -8.43 -13.65 -3.63
C GLY A 255 -9.17 -14.74 -2.87
N ALA A 256 -8.43 -15.48 -2.06
CA ALA A 256 -8.90 -16.49 -1.14
C ALA A 256 -9.52 -15.86 0.12
N ASN A 257 -8.84 -15.91 1.27
CA ASN A 257 -9.38 -15.46 2.56
C ASN A 257 -8.98 -14.01 2.83
N LEU A 258 -9.92 -13.19 3.31
CA LEU A 258 -9.60 -11.85 3.80
C LEU A 258 -9.68 -11.81 5.34
N ASN A 259 -8.62 -11.34 5.98
CA ASN A 259 -8.65 -10.87 7.35
C ASN A 259 -8.72 -9.33 7.36
N PHE A 260 -9.88 -8.77 7.73
CA PHE A 260 -10.15 -7.35 7.68
C PHE A 260 -10.47 -6.80 9.08
N ASP A 261 -9.57 -6.00 9.62
CA ASP A 261 -9.79 -5.26 10.86
C ASP A 261 -9.83 -3.75 10.57
N LEU A 262 -10.90 -3.09 11.02
CA LEU A 262 -10.99 -1.63 11.01
C LEU A 262 -11.43 -1.13 12.39
N VAL A 263 -10.53 -0.41 13.06
CA VAL A 263 -10.66 0.02 14.45
C VAL A 263 -10.47 1.53 14.56
N ASP A 264 -11.23 2.18 15.45
CA ASP A 264 -11.10 3.61 15.79
C ASP A 264 -11.13 4.55 14.56
N THR A 265 -11.96 4.23 13.58
CA THR A 265 -11.90 4.85 12.25
C THR A 265 -13.09 5.77 11.98
N VAL A 266 -12.85 6.88 11.28
CA VAL A 266 -13.90 7.80 10.80
C VAL A 266 -13.85 7.90 9.27
N VAL A 267 -14.96 7.56 8.61
CA VAL A 267 -15.17 7.68 7.17
C VAL A 267 -16.31 8.65 6.89
N GLY A 268 -16.04 9.82 6.30
CA GLY A 268 -17.06 10.85 6.09
C GLY A 268 -18.19 10.44 5.13
N GLY A 269 -17.95 9.47 4.24
CA GLY A 269 -18.88 8.98 3.23
C GLY A 269 -19.28 7.51 3.41
N GLU A 270 -19.22 6.76 2.31
CA GLU A 270 -19.44 5.31 2.30
C GLU A 270 -18.15 4.58 2.69
N LEU A 271 -18.24 3.69 3.67
CA LEU A 271 -17.29 2.61 3.92
C LEU A 271 -17.84 1.36 3.22
N LYS A 272 -17.19 0.97 2.13
CA LYS A 272 -17.58 -0.19 1.32
C LYS A 272 -16.48 -1.24 1.38
N LEU A 273 -16.83 -2.41 1.85
CA LEU A 273 -16.04 -3.63 1.77
C LEU A 273 -16.71 -4.58 0.77
N GLN A 274 -15.94 -5.04 -0.22
CA GLN A 274 -16.42 -5.98 -1.23
C GLN A 274 -15.43 -7.12 -1.41
N LYS A 275 -15.85 -8.33 -1.02
CA LYS A 275 -15.15 -9.57 -1.30
C LYS A 275 -15.89 -10.31 -2.41
N THR A 276 -15.16 -10.76 -3.44
CA THR A 276 -15.76 -11.49 -4.57
C THR A 276 -15.35 -12.96 -4.69
N GLY A 277 -14.35 -13.38 -3.90
CA GLY A 277 -13.86 -14.75 -3.85
C GLY A 277 -14.79 -15.71 -3.09
N GLY A 278 -14.52 -17.01 -3.19
CA GLY A 278 -15.33 -18.08 -2.59
C GLY A 278 -14.77 -18.66 -1.29
N SER A 279 -13.90 -17.95 -0.58
CA SER A 279 -13.26 -18.44 0.65
C SER A 279 -13.66 -17.62 1.88
N ALA A 280 -13.41 -18.18 3.06
CA ALA A 280 -13.87 -17.67 4.34
C ALA A 280 -13.20 -16.34 4.70
N ASN A 281 -13.98 -15.42 5.27
CA ASN A 281 -13.51 -14.09 5.65
C ASN A 281 -13.76 -13.81 7.13
N ASP A 282 -12.80 -13.15 7.77
CA ASP A 282 -12.94 -12.62 9.12
C ASP A 282 -12.92 -11.10 9.03
N ILE A 283 -14.05 -10.46 9.37
CA ILE A 283 -14.26 -9.02 9.23
C ILE A 283 -14.64 -8.44 10.59
N LEU A 284 -13.82 -7.54 11.10
CA LEU A 284 -14.06 -6.76 12.31
C LEU A 284 -14.16 -5.27 11.98
N ILE A 285 -15.29 -4.67 12.36
CA ILE A 285 -15.53 -3.23 12.35
C ILE A 285 -15.77 -2.81 13.79
N ASP A 286 -14.82 -2.11 14.41
CA ASP A 286 -14.89 -1.74 15.83
C ASP A 286 -14.64 -0.24 16.06
N ASN A 287 -15.50 0.40 16.85
CA ASN A 287 -15.48 1.84 17.08
C ASN A 287 -15.36 2.68 15.78
N VAL A 288 -16.13 2.31 14.75
CA VAL A 288 -16.12 2.98 13.45
C VAL A 288 -17.32 3.91 13.30
N GLN A 289 -17.06 5.09 12.73
CA GLN A 289 -18.11 6.02 12.31
C GLN A 289 -18.09 6.19 10.80
N ALA A 290 -19.22 5.93 10.13
CA ALA A 290 -19.36 6.21 8.71
C ALA A 290 -20.74 6.72 8.33
N GLY A 291 -20.86 7.36 7.17
CA GLY A 291 -22.16 7.66 6.59
C GLY A 291 -22.91 6.36 6.27
N THR A 292 -22.38 5.57 5.36
CA THR A 292 -22.94 4.26 5.01
C THR A 292 -21.91 3.17 5.21
N LEU A 293 -22.25 2.09 5.93
CA LEU A 293 -21.51 0.84 5.91
C LEU A 293 -22.14 -0.08 4.86
N ARG A 294 -21.32 -0.61 3.94
CA ARG A 294 -21.70 -1.66 3.01
C ARG A 294 -20.67 -2.78 3.07
N ILE A 295 -21.09 -3.97 3.46
CA ILE A 295 -20.29 -5.20 3.45
C ILE A 295 -20.96 -6.19 2.50
N SER A 296 -20.18 -6.75 1.57
CA SER A 296 -20.60 -7.84 0.69
C SER A 296 -19.51 -8.90 0.69
N THR A 297 -19.86 -10.13 1.04
CA THR A 297 -18.95 -11.27 1.07
C THR A 297 -19.32 -12.38 0.08
N GLY A 298 -18.51 -13.44 0.05
CA GLY A 298 -18.52 -14.51 -0.94
C GLY A 298 -19.50 -15.64 -0.63
N ASN A 299 -19.23 -16.85 -1.16
CA ASN A 299 -20.07 -18.04 -0.91
C ASN A 299 -19.49 -18.96 0.18
N ALA A 300 -18.60 -18.45 1.04
CA ALA A 300 -17.93 -19.24 2.07
C ALA A 300 -18.53 -18.96 3.45
N VAL A 301 -18.08 -19.70 4.46
CA VAL A 301 -18.43 -19.39 5.84
C VAL A 301 -17.70 -18.13 6.28
N ASP A 302 -18.43 -17.03 6.45
CA ASP A 302 -17.87 -15.74 6.84
C ASP A 302 -18.17 -15.37 8.30
N THR A 303 -17.23 -14.72 8.97
CA THR A 303 -17.42 -14.10 10.27
C THR A 303 -17.40 -12.58 10.12
N ILE A 304 -18.51 -11.92 10.43
CA ILE A 304 -18.66 -10.46 10.38
C ILE A 304 -19.00 -9.97 11.78
N ALA A 305 -18.17 -9.09 12.34
CA ALA A 305 -18.40 -8.44 13.62
C ALA A 305 -18.43 -6.92 13.45
N VAL A 306 -19.51 -6.28 13.90
CA VAL A 306 -19.66 -4.81 13.93
C VAL A 306 -19.93 -4.39 15.36
N ARG A 307 -19.00 -3.66 15.97
CA ARG A 307 -18.99 -3.32 17.40
C ARG A 307 -18.79 -1.82 17.61
N ASP A 308 -19.44 -1.30 18.65
CA ASP A 308 -19.27 0.06 19.18
C ASP A 308 -19.30 1.17 18.10
N SER A 309 -20.06 0.94 17.03
CA SER A 309 -19.99 1.71 15.79
C SER A 309 -21.24 2.55 15.53
N ILE A 310 -21.11 3.59 14.70
CA ILE A 310 -22.20 4.51 14.35
C ILE A 310 -22.29 4.68 12.83
N PHE A 311 -23.48 4.40 12.29
CA PHE A 311 -23.77 4.56 10.86
C PHE A 311 -25.07 5.33 10.60
N GLU A 312 -25.15 6.10 9.51
CA GLU A 312 -26.45 6.57 9.02
C GLU A 312 -27.23 5.40 8.41
N ARG A 313 -26.56 4.56 7.62
CA ARG A 313 -27.11 3.37 6.96
C ARG A 313 -26.14 2.20 7.07
N MET A 314 -26.67 0.99 7.17
CA MET A 314 -25.88 -0.23 7.25
C MET A 314 -26.47 -1.28 6.31
N TYR A 315 -25.65 -1.87 5.45
CA TYR A 315 -25.99 -2.92 4.51
C TYR A 315 -24.97 -4.04 4.66
N ILE A 316 -25.41 -5.23 5.06
CA ILE A 316 -24.56 -6.42 5.15
C ILE A 316 -25.21 -7.51 4.30
N GLU A 317 -24.45 -8.07 3.37
CA GLU A 317 -24.82 -9.20 2.53
C GLU A 317 -23.72 -10.26 2.62
N SER A 318 -23.99 -11.36 3.32
CA SER A 318 -22.96 -12.40 3.57
C SER A 318 -22.87 -13.48 2.48
N GLY A 319 -23.58 -13.32 1.36
CA GLY A 319 -23.45 -14.17 0.18
C GLY A 319 -23.99 -15.60 0.34
N GLY A 320 -23.15 -16.61 0.50
CA GLY A 320 -23.56 -18.01 0.71
C GLY A 320 -22.66 -18.66 1.75
N GLY A 321 -23.05 -19.81 2.32
CA GLY A 321 -22.37 -20.37 3.48
C GLY A 321 -23.13 -20.12 4.79
N VAL A 322 -22.71 -20.82 5.85
CA VAL A 322 -23.31 -20.69 7.19
C VAL A 322 -22.60 -19.54 7.93
N ASP A 323 -22.94 -18.31 7.58
CA ASP A 323 -22.24 -17.13 8.07
C ASP A 323 -22.56 -16.81 9.53
N ARG A 324 -21.63 -16.13 10.20
CA ARG A 324 -21.82 -15.58 11.54
C ARG A 324 -21.72 -14.06 11.50
N ILE A 325 -22.85 -13.39 11.72
CA ILE A 325 -22.92 -11.93 11.78
C ILE A 325 -23.17 -11.54 13.25
N THR A 326 -22.27 -10.77 13.84
CA THR A 326 -22.34 -10.27 15.21
C THR A 326 -22.46 -8.75 15.22
N ILE A 327 -23.51 -8.21 15.82
CA ILE A 327 -23.72 -6.77 15.97
C ILE A 327 -23.72 -6.41 17.46
N GLY A 328 -22.74 -5.63 17.90
CA GLY A 328 -22.52 -5.24 19.29
C GLY A 328 -22.57 -3.72 19.48
N ASN A 329 -23.30 -3.20 20.46
CA ASN A 329 -23.31 -1.77 20.84
C ASN A 329 -23.37 -0.76 19.65
N THR A 330 -24.04 -1.14 18.56
CA THR A 330 -23.98 -0.40 17.29
C THR A 330 -25.25 0.43 17.09
N ARG A 331 -25.08 1.64 16.56
CA ARG A 331 -26.17 2.57 16.27
C ARG A 331 -26.31 2.81 14.76
N VAL A 332 -27.47 2.44 14.20
CA VAL A 332 -27.86 2.75 12.82
C VAL A 332 -29.05 3.72 12.82
N ARG A 333 -28.85 4.92 12.27
CA ARG A 333 -29.81 6.03 12.43
C ARG A 333 -31.01 5.97 11.50
N LYS A 334 -30.86 5.51 10.26
CA LYS A 334 -31.92 5.52 9.24
C LYS A 334 -32.39 4.14 8.83
N LEU A 335 -31.48 3.30 8.32
CA LEU A 335 -31.82 2.01 7.73
C LEU A 335 -30.69 1.00 7.96
N GLY A 336 -31.03 -0.11 8.61
CA GLY A 336 -30.21 -1.32 8.62
C GLY A 336 -30.81 -2.39 7.71
N LEU A 337 -30.01 -3.01 6.86
CA LEU A 337 -30.38 -4.18 6.09
C LEU A 337 -29.31 -5.24 6.31
N ILE A 338 -29.73 -6.41 6.76
CA ILE A 338 -28.85 -7.55 6.97
C ILE A 338 -29.47 -8.73 6.22
N ASP A 339 -28.78 -9.17 5.18
CA ASP A 339 -29.08 -10.36 4.39
C ASP A 339 -28.00 -11.42 4.70
N GLY A 340 -28.44 -12.51 5.32
CA GLY A 340 -27.59 -13.64 5.68
C GLY A 340 -27.25 -14.56 4.51
N GLY A 341 -27.51 -14.15 3.27
CA GLY A 341 -27.10 -14.91 2.10
C GLY A 341 -28.07 -16.03 1.70
N ARG A 342 -27.58 -17.08 1.02
CA ARG A 342 -28.40 -18.18 0.49
C ARG A 342 -28.68 -19.28 1.51
N GLU A 343 -27.78 -19.46 2.47
CA GLU A 343 -27.85 -20.53 3.47
C GLU A 343 -28.24 -19.96 4.85
N LYS A 344 -28.21 -20.80 5.89
CA LYS A 344 -28.62 -20.40 7.24
C LYS A 344 -27.50 -19.61 7.93
N ALA A 345 -27.48 -18.29 7.79
CA ALA A 345 -26.63 -17.45 8.62
C ALA A 345 -27.14 -17.39 10.08
N ARG A 346 -26.22 -17.09 11.00
CA ARG A 346 -26.49 -16.81 12.40
C ARG A 346 -26.27 -15.32 12.66
N LEU A 347 -27.32 -14.64 13.12
CA LEU A 347 -27.24 -13.26 13.58
C LEU A 347 -27.20 -13.21 15.09
N ILE A 348 -26.09 -12.76 15.65
CA ILE A 348 -25.86 -12.58 17.08
C ILE A 348 -25.94 -11.09 17.38
N GLN A 349 -26.74 -10.72 18.38
CA GLN A 349 -26.83 -9.35 18.87
C GLN A 349 -26.26 -9.29 20.27
N GLU A 350 -25.26 -8.43 20.46
CA GLU A 350 -24.57 -8.22 21.74
C GLU A 350 -24.81 -6.77 22.21
N GLY A 351 -24.96 -6.58 23.52
CA GLY A 351 -25.05 -5.23 24.10
C GLY A 351 -26.24 -4.37 23.65
N GLY A 352 -26.07 -3.05 23.73
CA GLY A 352 -27.14 -2.04 23.62
C GLY A 352 -27.38 -1.50 22.19
N ASN A 353 -27.65 -2.37 21.22
CA ASN A 353 -27.84 -1.96 19.82
C ASN A 353 -29.05 -1.03 19.61
N THR A 354 -28.90 -0.01 18.76
CA THR A 354 -29.99 0.84 18.26
C THR A 354 -30.05 0.76 16.74
N LEU A 355 -30.78 -0.20 16.19
CA LEU A 355 -30.85 -0.42 14.74
C LEU A 355 -32.20 0.04 14.20
N ARG A 356 -32.25 1.23 13.59
CA ARG A 356 -33.51 1.78 13.03
C ARG A 356 -33.79 1.26 11.62
N GLY A 357 -35.07 1.02 11.35
CA GLY A 357 -35.55 0.58 10.03
C GLY A 357 -35.04 -0.81 9.64
N VAL A 358 -34.67 -1.67 10.60
CA VAL A 358 -34.05 -2.95 10.27
C VAL A 358 -34.99 -3.86 9.50
N VAL A 359 -34.56 -4.23 8.30
CA VAL A 359 -35.15 -5.31 7.52
C VAL A 359 -34.18 -6.48 7.55
N LYS A 360 -34.62 -7.61 8.13
CA LYS A 360 -33.91 -8.88 8.08
C LYS A 360 -34.43 -9.65 6.88
N ILE A 361 -33.56 -9.95 5.92
CA ILE A 361 -33.92 -10.67 4.72
C ILE A 361 -33.32 -12.07 4.83
N LYS A 362 -34.20 -13.09 4.87
CA LYS A 362 -33.94 -14.55 5.00
C LYS A 362 -33.68 -15.12 6.41
N THR A 363 -33.75 -16.45 6.48
CA THR A 363 -33.98 -17.27 7.67
C THR A 363 -32.71 -17.41 8.51
N PHE A 364 -32.57 -16.60 9.55
CA PHE A 364 -31.58 -16.81 10.60
C PHE A 364 -32.00 -17.96 11.52
N THR A 365 -31.03 -18.77 11.97
CA THR A 365 -31.23 -19.63 13.16
C THR A 365 -30.74 -18.87 14.38
N ASN A 366 -31.60 -18.75 15.40
CA ASN A 366 -31.25 -18.11 16.68
C ASN A 366 -30.24 -18.95 17.47
#